data_AF-A0A4S4K524-F1
#
_entry.id   AF-A0A4S4K524-F1
#
_cell.length_a   1.000
_cell.length_b   1.000
_cell.length_c   1.000
_cell.angle_alpha   90.00
_cell.angle_beta   90.00
_cell.angle_gamma   90.00
#
_symmetry.space_group_name_H-M   'P 1'
#
loop_
_entity.id
_entity.type
_entity.pdbx_description
1 polymer ?
#
loop_
_entity_poly.entity_id
_entity_poly.type
_entity_poly.pdbx_seq_one_letter_code
_entity_poly.pdbx_strand_id
1 'polypeptide(L)'
;MLTQFKSLGRPHRPRALFASTPSSDSSPDAPRGVTRSREDDAEDAREVKRLKMFGTQVARQVGIPADSLDCFVELEVKQMLITLMARIIALEAEKVCDENEELLRSKKFGRGLAKRVLACLLSPNLSAYVTEVTDHVVNFIRKNPVRFKVPLPVLEDPELVEVLAGLVSVYLTDLCSAIKQKMNSSIKKGQDIATLVARLVYKTNIEMTVSHWIRIAFLRRCLVVFNQLKKKEVVPFDEAPEATLAATSRAVSV
;
A
#
# COMPACT_ATOMS: atom_id res chain seq x y z
N MET A 1 -18.12 19.38 21.33
CA MET A 1 -17.96 20.12 20.06
C MET A 1 -16.62 19.73 19.43
N LEU A 2 -16.53 18.60 18.71
CA LEU A 2 -15.22 18.05 18.28
C LEU A 2 -15.28 17.14 17.03
N THR A 3 -16.29 17.32 16.16
CA THR A 3 -16.56 16.45 15.00
C THR A 3 -16.33 17.09 13.63
N GLN A 4 -15.71 18.28 13.55
CA GLN A 4 -15.63 19.07 12.30
C GLN A 4 -14.23 19.23 11.64
N PHE A 5 -13.15 18.67 12.20
CA PHE A 5 -11.80 18.79 11.59
C PHE A 5 -11.42 17.66 10.62
N LYS A 6 -12.36 17.18 9.79
CA LYS A 6 -12.14 16.07 8.85
C LYS A 6 -11.73 16.46 7.42
N SER A 7 -11.38 17.72 7.15
CA SER A 7 -11.10 18.21 5.78
C SER A 7 -9.81 19.01 5.59
N LEU A 8 -8.87 18.98 6.54
CA LEU A 8 -7.53 19.52 6.30
C LEU A 8 -6.66 18.43 5.68
N GLY A 9 -6.49 18.49 4.35
CA GLY A 9 -5.51 17.66 3.66
C GLY A 9 -4.11 17.88 4.23
N ARG A 10 -3.30 16.82 4.29
CA ARG A 10 -1.96 16.85 4.92
C ARG A 10 -1.10 17.99 4.34
N PRO A 11 -0.36 18.74 5.17
CA PRO A 11 0.65 19.66 4.67
C PRO A 11 1.74 18.88 3.93
N HIS A 12 2.11 19.34 2.73
CA HIS A 12 3.26 18.80 2.00
C HIS A 12 4.56 19.04 2.76
N ARG A 13 5.43 18.04 2.75
CA ARG A 13 6.76 18.03 3.38
C ARG A 13 7.69 19.02 2.65
N PRO A 14 8.14 20.14 3.27
CA PRO A 14 9.02 21.09 2.58
C PRO A 14 10.44 20.52 2.44
N ARG A 15 10.98 20.61 1.22
CA ARG A 15 12.39 20.30 0.92
C ARG A 15 13.23 21.56 1.17
N ALA A 16 14.24 21.46 2.03
CA ALA A 16 15.08 22.61 2.38
C ALA A 16 15.91 23.10 1.18
N LEU A 17 15.86 24.42 0.93
CA LEU A 17 16.76 25.15 0.05
C LEU A 17 17.17 26.45 0.75
N PHE A 18 18.44 26.55 1.12
CA PHE A 18 19.08 27.81 1.50
C PHE A 18 19.75 28.42 0.25
N ALA A 19 19.60 29.73 0.04
CA ALA A 19 20.74 30.68 -0.07
C ALA A 19 20.35 32.07 -0.66
N SER A 20 20.87 33.11 0.00
CA SER A 20 21.33 34.40 -0.57
C SER A 20 20.36 35.47 -1.11
N THR A 21 20.23 36.54 -0.31
CA THR A 21 20.10 37.96 -0.72
C THR A 21 21.43 38.46 -1.37
N PRO A 22 21.49 39.56 -2.17
CA PRO A 22 21.17 40.96 -1.82
C PRO A 22 20.48 41.75 -2.99
N SER A 23 20.21 43.07 -3.02
CA SER A 23 20.14 44.24 -2.10
C SER A 23 19.48 45.42 -2.86
N SER A 24 18.92 46.43 -2.15
CA SER A 24 19.01 47.89 -2.46
C SER A 24 18.05 48.74 -1.60
N ASP A 25 18.62 49.74 -0.92
CA ASP A 25 18.25 51.18 -0.86
C ASP A 25 16.85 51.67 -1.30
N SER A 26 16.22 52.68 -0.68
CA SER A 26 16.72 53.66 0.32
C SER A 26 15.62 54.46 1.05
N SER A 27 15.96 54.88 2.29
CA SER A 27 15.54 56.10 3.03
C SER A 27 14.06 56.43 3.35
N PRO A 28 13.80 57.26 4.40
CA PRO A 28 12.61 57.05 5.25
C PRO A 28 11.55 58.15 5.21
N ASP A 29 10.29 57.75 5.36
CA ASP A 29 9.19 58.62 5.81
C ASP A 29 8.86 58.33 7.29
N ALA A 30 8.60 59.38 8.06
CA ALA A 30 8.59 59.31 9.53
C ALA A 30 7.33 58.59 10.09
N PRO A 31 7.47 57.57 10.95
CA PRO A 31 6.33 56.98 11.64
C PRO A 31 5.87 57.89 12.78
N ARG A 32 4.56 58.18 12.84
CA ARG A 32 3.92 58.69 14.06
C ARG A 32 4.13 57.67 15.17
N GLY A 33 4.93 58.03 16.17
CA GLY A 33 5.30 57.14 17.27
C GLY A 33 4.09 56.69 18.07
N VAL A 34 3.73 55.41 17.91
CA VAL A 34 3.09 54.67 19.00
C VAL A 34 4.19 54.41 20.01
N THR A 35 4.23 55.20 21.08
CA THR A 35 5.14 54.96 22.21
C THR A 35 4.69 53.70 22.94
N ARG A 36 5.11 52.53 22.46
CA ARG A 36 5.32 51.39 23.36
C ARG A 36 6.35 51.85 24.38
N SER A 37 6.04 51.74 25.66
CA SER A 37 6.97 52.19 26.67
C SER A 37 8.17 51.25 26.66
N ARG A 38 9.37 51.82 26.72
CA ARG A 38 10.63 51.06 26.86
C ARG A 38 10.65 50.19 28.14
N GLU A 39 9.69 50.41 29.03
CA GLU A 39 9.41 49.61 30.22
C GLU A 39 8.62 48.34 29.87
N ASP A 40 7.65 48.40 28.96
CA ASP A 40 6.85 47.25 28.49
C ASP A 40 7.77 46.20 27.83
N ASP A 41 8.58 46.61 26.85
CA ASP A 41 9.54 45.74 26.16
C ASP A 41 10.57 45.12 27.14
N ALA A 42 10.88 45.84 28.23
CA ALA A 42 11.80 45.39 29.27
C ALA A 42 11.14 44.48 30.33
N GLU A 43 9.81 44.50 30.44
CA GLU A 43 9.02 43.57 31.24
C GLU A 43 8.82 42.25 30.48
N ASP A 44 8.43 42.31 29.20
CA ASP A 44 8.33 41.15 28.30
C ASP A 44 9.65 40.36 28.26
N ALA A 45 10.79 41.05 28.09
CA ALA A 45 12.10 40.41 28.10
C ALA A 45 12.46 39.73 29.44
N ARG A 46 11.97 40.26 30.58
CA ARG A 46 12.13 39.61 31.89
C ARG A 46 11.21 38.40 32.02
N GLU A 47 10.00 38.48 31.50
CA GLU A 47 9.05 37.36 31.50
C GLU A 47 9.56 36.19 30.67
N VAL A 48 9.97 36.44 29.42
CA VAL A 48 10.61 35.43 28.56
C VAL A 48 11.81 34.78 29.27
N LYS A 49 12.65 35.58 29.95
CA LYS A 49 13.79 35.03 30.73
C LYS A 49 13.34 34.15 31.90
N ARG A 50 12.29 34.52 32.64
CA ARG A 50 11.71 33.69 33.72
C ARG A 50 11.14 32.38 33.16
N LEU A 51 10.37 32.47 32.07
CA LEU A 51 9.74 31.35 31.40
C LEU A 51 10.78 30.38 30.80
N LYS A 52 11.90 30.87 30.25
CA LYS A 52 13.01 30.02 29.79
C LYS A 52 13.66 29.24 30.94
N MET A 53 13.96 29.88 32.08
CA MET A 53 14.49 29.18 33.25
C MET A 53 13.52 28.08 33.75
N PHE A 54 12.22 28.37 33.77
CA PHE A 54 11.19 27.38 34.10
C PHE A 54 11.11 26.26 33.05
N GLY A 55 11.16 26.60 31.76
CA GLY A 55 11.21 25.66 30.65
C GLY A 55 12.41 24.70 30.75
N THR A 56 13.61 25.20 31.06
CA THR A 56 14.79 24.38 31.34
C THR A 56 14.58 23.42 32.53
N GLN A 57 13.90 23.87 33.59
CA GLN A 57 13.59 23.02 34.74
C GLN A 57 12.62 21.88 34.35
N VAL A 58 11.54 22.20 33.62
CA VAL A 58 10.57 21.22 33.11
C VAL A 58 11.22 20.25 32.13
N ALA A 59 12.05 20.75 31.20
CA ALA A 59 12.79 19.94 30.24
C ALA A 59 13.66 18.87 30.94
N ARG A 60 14.40 19.26 31.98
CA ARG A 60 15.19 18.33 32.81
C ARG A 60 14.34 17.31 33.56
N GLN A 61 13.17 17.69 34.06
CA GLN A 61 12.25 16.77 34.75
C GLN A 61 11.64 15.72 33.82
N VAL A 62 11.36 16.09 32.56
CA VAL A 62 10.76 15.21 31.55
C VAL A 62 11.84 14.46 30.71
N GLY A 63 13.11 14.81 30.87
CA GLY A 63 14.24 14.13 30.23
C GLY A 63 14.52 14.55 28.78
N ILE A 64 14.09 15.75 28.38
CA ILE A 64 14.34 16.33 27.05
C ILE A 64 15.48 17.38 27.10
N PRO A 65 16.12 17.74 25.98
CA PRO A 65 17.18 18.75 25.94
C PRO A 65 16.76 20.08 26.59
N ALA A 66 17.68 20.70 27.34
CA ALA A 66 17.40 21.83 28.23
C ALA A 66 16.84 23.11 27.55
N ASP A 67 17.12 23.22 26.26
CA ASP A 67 16.78 24.30 25.31
C ASP A 67 15.56 23.98 24.43
N SER A 68 14.97 22.78 24.54
CA SER A 68 13.86 22.31 23.67
C SER A 68 12.62 23.21 23.67
N LEU A 69 12.44 24.04 24.70
CA LEU A 69 11.29 24.91 24.90
C LEU A 69 11.60 26.40 24.65
N ASP A 70 12.85 26.77 24.39
CA ASP A 70 13.27 28.18 24.27
C ASP A 70 12.52 28.91 23.15
N CYS A 71 12.46 28.30 21.96
CA CYS A 71 11.73 28.84 20.82
C CYS A 71 10.21 28.84 21.01
N PHE A 72 9.68 28.07 21.96
CA PHE A 72 8.24 28.04 22.27
C PHE A 72 7.86 29.14 23.25
N VAL A 73 8.76 29.45 24.19
CA VAL A 73 8.61 30.55 25.16
C VAL A 73 8.69 31.94 24.50
N GLU A 74 9.37 32.06 23.36
CA GLU A 74 9.45 33.30 22.57
C GLU A 74 8.20 33.61 21.74
N LEU A 75 7.22 32.70 21.68
CA LEU A 75 5.97 32.89 20.94
C LEU A 75 4.93 33.69 21.74
N GLU A 76 4.04 34.40 21.06
CA GLU A 76 2.83 34.91 21.72
C GLU A 76 1.94 33.75 22.19
N VAL A 77 1.16 33.93 23.27
CA VAL A 77 0.25 32.89 23.81
C VAL A 77 -0.69 32.30 22.74
N LYS A 78 -1.18 33.10 21.79
CA LYS A 78 -2.01 32.61 20.68
C LYS A 78 -1.23 31.72 19.71
N GLN A 79 0.03 32.06 19.44
CA GLN A 79 0.93 31.26 18.60
C GLN A 79 1.30 29.96 19.32
N MET A 80 1.62 29.99 20.61
CA MET A 80 1.81 28.79 21.45
C MET A 80 0.63 27.82 21.34
N LEU A 81 -0.60 28.31 21.50
CA LEU A 81 -1.82 27.49 21.42
C LEU A 81 -2.03 26.86 20.03
N ILE A 82 -1.79 27.63 18.95
CA ILE A 82 -1.85 27.13 17.57
C ILE A 82 -0.78 26.05 17.35
N THR A 83 0.45 26.28 17.81
CA THR A 83 1.56 25.32 17.71
C THR A 83 1.27 24.03 18.49
N LEU A 84 0.73 24.11 19.71
CA LEU A 84 0.30 22.95 20.48
C LEU A 84 -0.80 22.17 19.76
N MET A 85 -1.85 22.84 19.28
CA MET A 85 -2.94 22.18 18.55
C MET A 85 -2.43 21.49 17.28
N ALA A 86 -1.55 22.15 16.51
CA ALA A 86 -0.95 21.56 15.32
C ALA A 86 -0.08 20.33 15.65
N ARG A 87 0.69 20.37 16.76
CA ARG A 87 1.48 19.23 17.24
C ARG A 87 0.61 18.07 17.73
N ILE A 88 -0.48 18.35 18.45
CA ILE A 88 -1.45 17.33 18.90
C ILE A 88 -2.07 16.64 17.67
N ILE A 89 -2.56 17.39 16.70
CA ILE A 89 -3.12 16.84 15.45
C ILE A 89 -2.08 15.98 14.70
N ALA A 90 -0.82 16.41 14.65
CA ALA A 90 0.26 15.66 14.00
C ALA A 90 0.54 14.33 14.72
N LEU A 91 0.64 14.35 16.05
CA LEU A 91 0.87 13.15 16.88
C LEU A 91 -0.31 12.17 16.82
N GLU A 92 -1.55 12.67 16.78
CA GLU A 92 -2.75 11.84 16.59
C GLU A 92 -2.74 11.18 15.20
N ALA A 93 -2.34 11.91 14.15
CA ALA A 93 -2.25 11.37 12.80
C ALA A 93 -1.11 10.33 12.65
N GLU A 94 0.03 10.56 13.29
CA GLU A 94 1.16 9.62 13.36
C GLU A 94 0.75 8.32 14.08
N LYS A 95 0.17 8.43 15.27
CA LYS A 95 -0.36 7.28 16.03
C LYS A 95 -1.39 6.47 15.24
N VAL A 96 -2.31 7.14 14.53
CA VAL A 96 -3.28 6.44 13.66
C VAL A 96 -2.57 5.75 12.49
N CYS A 97 -1.47 6.30 11.96
CA CYS A 97 -0.67 5.63 10.94
C CYS A 97 -0.05 4.33 11.49
N ASP A 98 0.60 4.40 12.66
CA ASP A 98 1.25 3.26 13.33
C ASP A 98 0.25 2.12 13.64
N GLU A 99 -0.90 2.46 14.23
CA GLU A 99 -1.97 1.50 14.54
C GLU A 99 -2.49 0.79 13.27
N ASN A 100 -2.56 1.52 12.14
CA ASN A 100 -2.97 0.96 10.86
C ASN A 100 -1.86 0.09 10.22
N GLU A 101 -0.60 0.48 10.35
CA GLU A 101 0.52 -0.34 9.86
C GLU A 101 0.66 -1.65 10.65
N GLU A 102 0.50 -1.60 11.98
CA GLU A 102 0.46 -2.81 12.83
C GLU A 102 -0.73 -3.71 12.44
N LEU A 103 -1.91 -3.12 12.19
CA LEU A 103 -3.07 -3.86 11.69
C LEU A 103 -2.76 -4.62 10.38
N LEU A 104 -2.15 -3.95 9.39
CA LEU A 104 -1.78 -4.54 8.11
C LEU A 104 -0.76 -5.69 8.28
N ARG A 105 0.24 -5.49 9.13
CA ARG A 105 1.25 -6.51 9.50
C ARG A 105 0.67 -7.66 10.33
N SER A 106 -0.50 -7.48 10.95
CA SER A 106 -1.07 -8.49 11.85
C SER A 106 -1.45 -9.78 11.12
N LYS A 107 -0.99 -10.93 11.65
CA LYS A 107 -1.33 -12.26 11.12
C LYS A 107 -2.85 -12.54 11.09
N LYS A 108 -3.63 -11.85 11.95
CA LYS A 108 -5.10 -11.94 12.00
C LYS A 108 -5.74 -11.25 10.80
N PHE A 109 -5.31 -10.03 10.47
CA PHE A 109 -5.74 -9.30 9.28
C PHE A 109 -5.35 -10.07 8.01
N GLY A 110 -4.07 -10.44 7.88
CA GLY A 110 -3.55 -11.14 6.70
C GLY A 110 -4.32 -12.43 6.35
N ARG A 111 -4.59 -13.30 7.34
CA ARG A 111 -5.45 -14.49 7.13
C ARG A 111 -6.88 -14.16 6.70
N GLY A 112 -7.43 -13.04 7.18
CA GLY A 112 -8.73 -12.54 6.77
C GLY A 112 -8.73 -12.00 5.34
N LEU A 113 -7.70 -11.23 4.98
CA LEU A 113 -7.50 -10.68 3.64
C LEU A 113 -7.34 -11.81 2.62
N ALA A 114 -6.44 -12.77 2.86
CA ALA A 114 -6.22 -13.92 1.98
C ALA A 114 -7.51 -14.70 1.65
N LYS A 115 -8.40 -14.92 2.62
CA LYS A 115 -9.72 -15.55 2.37
C LYS A 115 -10.60 -14.76 1.40
N ARG A 116 -10.53 -13.43 1.42
CA ARG A 116 -11.32 -12.55 0.55
C ARG A 116 -10.67 -12.38 -0.82
N VAL A 117 -9.35 -12.32 -0.88
CA VAL A 117 -8.59 -12.36 -2.15
C VAL A 117 -8.86 -13.70 -2.86
N LEU A 118 -8.93 -14.82 -2.14
CA LEU A 118 -9.37 -16.10 -2.70
C LEU A 118 -10.81 -16.03 -3.25
N ALA A 119 -11.75 -15.38 -2.55
CA ALA A 119 -13.09 -15.17 -3.09
C ALA A 119 -13.08 -14.31 -4.38
N CYS A 120 -12.19 -13.31 -4.48
CA CYS A 120 -12.00 -12.54 -5.72
C CYS A 120 -11.45 -13.41 -6.85
N LEU A 121 -10.46 -14.27 -6.57
CA LEU A 121 -9.89 -15.21 -7.55
C LEU A 121 -10.90 -16.29 -8.01
N LEU A 122 -11.82 -16.71 -7.15
CA LEU A 122 -12.88 -17.66 -7.51
C LEU A 122 -14.10 -17.00 -8.19
N SER A 123 -14.20 -15.66 -8.14
CA SER A 123 -15.32 -14.91 -8.70
C SER A 123 -15.55 -15.24 -10.18
N PRO A 124 -16.79 -15.57 -10.59
CA PRO A 124 -17.10 -15.84 -11.99
C PRO A 124 -16.84 -14.64 -12.91
N ASN A 125 -16.83 -13.41 -12.37
CA ASN A 125 -16.77 -12.16 -13.13
C ASN A 125 -15.33 -11.65 -13.39
N LEU A 126 -14.29 -12.33 -12.89
CA LEU A 126 -12.90 -11.92 -13.12
C LEU A 126 -12.48 -12.26 -14.57
N SER A 127 -12.26 -11.26 -15.43
CA SER A 127 -12.03 -11.46 -16.87
C SER A 127 -10.66 -12.05 -17.22
N ALA A 128 -9.61 -11.74 -16.46
CA ALA A 128 -8.25 -12.24 -16.66
C ALA A 128 -7.58 -12.63 -15.32
N TYR A 129 -6.75 -13.68 -15.35
CA TYR A 129 -5.99 -14.18 -14.20
C TYR A 129 -4.51 -13.75 -14.18
N VAL A 130 -4.04 -13.02 -15.21
CA VAL A 130 -2.61 -12.92 -15.51
C VAL A 130 -2.07 -11.48 -15.47
N THR A 131 -2.83 -10.49 -15.93
CA THR A 131 -2.43 -9.08 -15.96
C THR A 131 -3.22 -8.25 -14.95
N GLU A 132 -2.55 -7.32 -14.26
CA GLU A 132 -3.16 -6.28 -13.40
C GLU A 132 -4.11 -6.79 -12.30
N VAL A 133 -4.04 -8.08 -11.93
CA VAL A 133 -4.97 -8.67 -10.94
C VAL A 133 -4.80 -8.00 -9.56
N THR A 134 -3.57 -7.61 -9.20
CA THR A 134 -3.28 -6.84 -7.98
C THR A 134 -4.02 -5.51 -8.00
N ASP A 135 -3.90 -4.72 -9.06
CA ASP A 135 -4.51 -3.40 -9.17
C ASP A 135 -6.04 -3.49 -9.22
N HIS A 136 -6.58 -4.48 -9.93
CA HIS A 136 -8.02 -4.75 -9.93
C HIS A 136 -8.54 -5.11 -8.54
N VAL A 137 -7.82 -5.93 -7.77
CA VAL A 137 -8.20 -6.30 -6.40
C VAL A 137 -8.03 -5.12 -5.44
N VAL A 138 -6.95 -4.35 -5.52
CA VAL A 138 -6.75 -3.13 -4.70
C VAL A 138 -7.83 -2.07 -5.00
N ASN A 139 -8.17 -1.85 -6.26
CA ASN A 139 -9.26 -0.96 -6.66
C ASN A 139 -10.64 -1.49 -6.24
N PHE A 140 -10.85 -2.81 -6.22
CA PHE A 140 -12.06 -3.41 -5.68
C PHE A 140 -12.14 -3.27 -4.14
N ILE A 141 -11.01 -3.38 -3.43
CA ILE A 141 -10.89 -3.11 -1.99
C ILE A 141 -11.24 -1.65 -1.70
N ARG A 142 -10.67 -0.68 -2.45
CA ARG A 142 -11.00 0.76 -2.34
C ARG A 142 -12.50 1.04 -2.48
N LYS A 143 -13.18 0.36 -3.40
CA LYS A 143 -14.63 0.46 -3.60
C LYS A 143 -15.47 -0.28 -2.54
N ASN A 144 -14.87 -1.14 -1.72
CA ASN A 144 -15.57 -2.03 -0.78
C ASN A 144 -14.86 -2.19 0.60
N PRO A 145 -14.33 -1.13 1.25
CA PRO A 145 -13.42 -1.25 2.40
C PRO A 145 -13.97 -2.10 3.54
N VAL A 146 -15.26 -1.92 3.86
CA VAL A 146 -15.98 -2.66 4.91
C VAL A 146 -15.97 -4.18 4.67
N ARG A 147 -16.13 -4.63 3.41
CA ARG A 147 -16.12 -6.06 3.06
C ARG A 147 -14.75 -6.67 3.33
N PHE A 148 -13.68 -5.91 3.11
CA PHE A 148 -12.30 -6.31 3.35
C PHE A 148 -11.82 -6.06 4.79
N LYS A 149 -12.60 -5.33 5.60
CA LYS A 149 -12.20 -4.83 6.92
C LYS A 149 -10.90 -4.02 6.87
N VAL A 150 -10.76 -3.20 5.83
CA VAL A 150 -9.68 -2.21 5.68
C VAL A 150 -10.21 -0.87 6.19
N PRO A 151 -9.55 -0.22 7.17
CA PRO A 151 -9.90 1.12 7.62
C PRO A 151 -9.79 2.14 6.48
N LEU A 152 -10.62 3.18 6.49
CA LEU A 152 -10.52 4.26 5.50
C LEU A 152 -9.16 5.00 5.53
N PRO A 153 -8.53 5.28 6.70
CA PRO A 153 -7.21 5.91 6.74
C PRO A 153 -6.10 5.14 5.97
N VAL A 154 -6.16 3.81 5.93
CA VAL A 154 -5.25 2.96 5.12
C VAL A 154 -5.39 3.23 3.62
N LEU A 155 -6.55 3.67 3.16
CA LEU A 155 -6.84 3.94 1.75
C LEU A 155 -6.61 5.41 1.37
N GLU A 156 -6.53 6.29 2.36
CA GLU A 156 -6.26 7.72 2.24
C GLU A 156 -4.74 8.03 2.27
N ASP A 157 -3.96 7.20 2.96
CA ASP A 157 -2.49 7.30 3.00
C ASP A 157 -1.82 6.49 1.87
N PRO A 158 -1.04 7.11 0.95
CA PRO A 158 -0.33 6.42 -0.13
C PRO A 158 0.64 5.33 0.35
N GLU A 159 1.34 5.54 1.47
CA GLU A 159 2.35 4.58 1.97
C GLU A 159 1.66 3.32 2.51
N LEU A 160 0.55 3.47 3.24
CA LEU A 160 -0.27 2.34 3.70
C LEU A 160 -0.99 1.61 2.55
N VAL A 161 -1.36 2.33 1.48
CA VAL A 161 -1.86 1.72 0.24
C VAL A 161 -0.79 0.84 -0.40
N GLU A 162 0.46 1.26 -0.47
CA GLU A 162 1.55 0.46 -1.03
C GLU A 162 1.82 -0.81 -0.20
N VAL A 163 1.83 -0.69 1.13
CA VAL A 163 1.91 -1.86 2.05
C VAL A 163 0.76 -2.83 1.81
N LEU A 164 -0.48 -2.33 1.67
CA LEU A 164 -1.66 -3.15 1.37
C LEU A 164 -1.56 -3.81 -0.02
N ALA A 165 -1.09 -3.09 -1.04
CA ALA A 165 -0.92 -3.62 -2.39
C ALA A 165 0.15 -4.73 -2.43
N GLY A 166 1.26 -4.55 -1.70
CA GLY A 166 2.28 -5.59 -1.50
C GLY A 166 1.70 -6.87 -0.88
N LEU A 167 0.93 -6.74 0.21
CA LEU A 167 0.23 -7.86 0.85
C LEU A 167 -0.75 -8.57 -0.11
N VAL A 168 -1.54 -7.81 -0.89
CA VAL A 168 -2.45 -8.37 -1.89
C VAL A 168 -1.68 -9.13 -2.98
N SER A 169 -0.56 -8.59 -3.47
CA SER A 169 0.28 -9.22 -4.51
C SER A 169 0.88 -10.56 -4.05
N VAL A 170 1.41 -10.60 -2.81
CA VAL A 170 1.91 -11.84 -2.18
C VAL A 170 0.78 -12.88 -2.08
N TYR A 171 -0.37 -12.50 -1.51
CA TYR A 171 -1.49 -13.44 -1.37
C TYR A 171 -2.06 -13.91 -2.71
N LEU A 172 -2.13 -13.06 -3.74
CA LEU A 172 -2.52 -13.46 -5.09
C LEU A 172 -1.58 -14.53 -5.65
N THR A 173 -0.27 -14.32 -5.51
CA THR A 173 0.77 -15.26 -5.98
C THR A 173 0.65 -16.61 -5.28
N ASP A 174 0.58 -16.61 -3.94
CA ASP A 174 0.44 -17.82 -3.12
C ASP A 174 -0.85 -18.58 -3.44
N LEU A 175 -1.98 -17.88 -3.54
CA LEU A 175 -3.28 -18.49 -3.81
C LEU A 175 -3.36 -19.05 -5.24
N CYS A 176 -2.85 -18.33 -6.25
CA CYS A 176 -2.76 -18.83 -7.62
C CYS A 176 -1.88 -20.09 -7.69
N SER A 177 -0.73 -20.10 -7.00
CA SER A 177 0.13 -21.27 -6.88
C SER A 177 -0.60 -22.45 -6.22
N ALA A 178 -1.26 -22.22 -5.09
CA ALA A 178 -2.02 -23.25 -4.36
C ALA A 178 -3.21 -23.81 -5.16
N ILE A 179 -3.93 -22.96 -5.92
CA ILE A 179 -5.01 -23.39 -6.83
C ILE A 179 -4.42 -24.30 -7.92
N LYS A 180 -3.33 -23.87 -8.59
CA LYS A 180 -2.65 -24.63 -9.64
C LYS A 180 -2.11 -25.97 -9.13
N GLN A 181 -1.54 -26.02 -7.92
CA GLN A 181 -1.08 -27.25 -7.27
C GLN A 181 -2.24 -28.20 -6.95
N LYS A 182 -3.33 -27.70 -6.34
CA LYS A 182 -4.53 -28.50 -6.02
C LYS A 182 -5.20 -29.06 -7.27
N MET A 183 -5.30 -28.27 -8.35
CA MET A 183 -5.82 -28.73 -9.65
C MET A 183 -4.94 -29.83 -10.26
N ASN A 184 -3.63 -29.63 -10.35
CA ASN A 184 -2.71 -30.66 -10.86
C ASN A 184 -2.77 -31.94 -10.02
N SER A 185 -2.87 -31.82 -8.70
CA SER A 185 -3.01 -32.97 -7.79
C SER A 185 -4.34 -33.70 -7.99
N SER A 186 -5.45 -32.98 -8.21
CA SER A 186 -6.75 -33.58 -8.56
C SER A 186 -6.66 -34.36 -9.88
N ILE A 187 -6.06 -33.77 -10.91
CA ILE A 187 -5.89 -34.41 -12.23
C ILE A 187 -5.04 -35.68 -12.12
N LYS A 188 -3.86 -35.59 -11.49
CA LYS A 188 -2.94 -36.75 -11.30
C LYS A 188 -3.57 -37.89 -10.50
N LYS A 189 -4.45 -37.59 -9.53
CA LYS A 189 -5.13 -38.57 -8.69
C LYS A 189 -6.50 -39.02 -9.22
N GLY A 190 -6.91 -38.59 -10.41
CA GLY A 190 -8.24 -38.89 -10.97
C GLY A 190 -9.42 -38.37 -10.15
N GLN A 191 -9.20 -37.43 -9.22
CA GLN A 191 -10.22 -36.96 -8.28
C GLN A 191 -11.30 -36.16 -9.01
N ASP A 192 -12.55 -36.39 -8.62
CA ASP A 192 -13.72 -35.66 -9.09
C ASP A 192 -13.65 -34.15 -8.77
N ILE A 193 -14.57 -33.39 -9.36
CA ILE A 193 -14.60 -31.94 -9.20
C ILE A 193 -15.09 -31.48 -7.82
N ALA A 194 -16.01 -32.19 -7.17
CA ALA A 194 -16.49 -31.83 -5.85
C ALA A 194 -15.39 -31.97 -4.79
N THR A 195 -14.61 -33.05 -4.84
CA THR A 195 -13.40 -33.24 -4.02
C THR A 195 -12.33 -32.17 -4.28
N LEU A 196 -12.24 -31.64 -5.51
CA LEU A 196 -11.38 -30.48 -5.78
C LEU A 196 -11.93 -29.19 -5.16
N VAL A 197 -13.20 -28.86 -5.42
CA VAL A 197 -13.87 -27.64 -4.91
C VAL A 197 -13.81 -27.60 -3.39
N ALA A 198 -14.20 -28.67 -2.70
CA ALA A 198 -14.18 -28.77 -1.24
C ALA A 198 -12.79 -28.48 -0.62
N ARG A 199 -11.71 -28.86 -1.30
CA ARG A 199 -10.32 -28.54 -0.87
C ARG A 199 -9.85 -27.15 -1.27
N LEU A 200 -10.43 -26.54 -2.31
CA LEU A 200 -10.16 -25.15 -2.67
C LEU A 200 -10.79 -24.19 -1.65
N VAL A 201 -12.05 -24.44 -1.25
CA VAL A 201 -12.80 -23.63 -0.27
C VAL A 201 -12.70 -24.13 1.18
N TYR A 202 -11.81 -25.10 1.46
CA TYR A 202 -11.65 -25.65 2.82
C TYR A 202 -11.31 -24.55 3.84
N LYS A 203 -12.08 -24.51 4.94
CA LYS A 203 -12.01 -23.46 6.00
C LYS A 203 -12.25 -22.02 5.49
N THR A 204 -12.86 -21.83 4.33
CA THR A 204 -13.43 -20.55 3.90
C THR A 204 -14.95 -20.55 4.12
N ASN A 205 -15.55 -19.36 4.14
CA ASN A 205 -17.00 -19.19 4.24
C ASN A 205 -17.57 -18.81 2.85
N ILE A 206 -17.00 -19.37 1.78
CA ILE A 206 -17.40 -19.03 0.40
C ILE A 206 -18.43 -20.04 -0.07
N GLU A 207 -19.64 -19.57 -0.33
CA GLU A 207 -20.72 -20.37 -0.89
C GLU A 207 -20.52 -20.61 -2.40
N MET A 208 -20.64 -21.86 -2.85
CA MET A 208 -20.31 -22.26 -4.22
C MET A 208 -21.55 -22.37 -5.12
N THR A 209 -21.92 -21.23 -5.71
CA THR A 209 -22.94 -21.18 -6.77
C THR A 209 -22.48 -21.87 -8.05
N VAL A 210 -23.41 -22.28 -8.92
CA VAL A 210 -23.16 -22.97 -10.19
C VAL A 210 -22.09 -22.30 -11.05
N SER A 211 -22.05 -20.96 -11.11
CA SER A 211 -21.04 -20.20 -11.86
C SER A 211 -19.60 -20.46 -11.39
N HIS A 212 -19.39 -20.66 -10.08
CA HIS A 212 -18.08 -21.04 -9.53
C HIS A 212 -17.68 -22.46 -9.97
N TRP A 213 -18.62 -23.40 -9.96
CA TRP A 213 -18.39 -24.78 -10.42
C TRP A 213 -18.02 -24.82 -11.90
N ILE A 214 -18.75 -24.10 -12.75
CA ILE A 214 -18.46 -23.99 -14.20
C ILE A 214 -17.04 -23.44 -14.41
N ARG A 215 -16.67 -22.37 -13.70
CA ARG A 215 -15.33 -21.75 -13.81
C ARG A 215 -14.21 -22.70 -13.36
N ILE A 216 -14.39 -23.42 -12.26
CA ILE A 216 -13.40 -24.40 -11.77
C ILE A 216 -13.32 -25.61 -12.72
N ALA A 217 -14.44 -26.05 -13.30
CA ALA A 217 -14.48 -27.12 -14.30
C ALA A 217 -13.72 -26.73 -15.57
N PHE A 218 -13.98 -25.52 -16.08
CA PHE A 218 -13.31 -24.95 -17.24
C PHE A 218 -11.79 -24.87 -17.02
N LEU A 219 -11.34 -24.24 -15.92
CA LEU A 219 -9.91 -24.13 -15.60
C LEU A 219 -9.22 -25.51 -15.48
N ARG A 220 -9.88 -26.48 -14.82
CA ARG A 220 -9.38 -27.87 -14.74
C ARG A 220 -9.28 -28.51 -16.13
N ARG A 221 -10.27 -28.30 -17.02
CA ARG A 221 -10.25 -28.83 -18.39
C ARG A 221 -9.15 -28.20 -19.23
N CYS A 222 -8.98 -26.88 -19.19
CA CYS A 222 -7.88 -26.17 -19.86
C CYS A 222 -6.52 -26.71 -19.41
N LEU A 223 -6.33 -26.93 -18.10
CA LEU A 223 -5.08 -27.49 -17.56
C LEU A 223 -4.84 -28.95 -18.00
N VAL A 224 -5.89 -29.78 -18.13
CA VAL A 224 -5.77 -31.13 -18.71
C VAL A 224 -5.30 -31.06 -20.15
N VAL A 225 -5.91 -30.22 -21.00
CA VAL A 225 -5.54 -30.06 -22.42
C VAL A 225 -4.11 -29.55 -22.55
N PHE A 226 -3.73 -28.51 -21.79
CA PHE A 226 -2.37 -27.98 -21.77
C PHE A 226 -1.32 -29.03 -21.36
N ASN A 227 -1.63 -29.83 -20.33
CA ASN A 227 -0.76 -30.94 -19.90
C ASN A 227 -0.68 -32.09 -20.91
N GLN A 228 -1.65 -32.22 -21.83
CA GLN A 228 -1.59 -33.17 -22.95
C GLN A 228 -0.70 -32.65 -24.09
N LEU A 229 -0.79 -31.35 -24.41
CA LEU A 229 0.07 -30.72 -25.42
C LEU A 229 1.55 -30.83 -25.05
N LYS A 230 1.91 -30.53 -23.79
CA LYS A 230 3.28 -30.71 -23.26
C LYS A 230 3.83 -32.13 -23.34
N LYS A 231 2.98 -33.15 -23.46
CA LYS A 231 3.42 -34.55 -23.64
C LYS A 231 3.65 -34.92 -25.10
N LYS A 232 3.18 -34.11 -26.05
CA LYS A 232 3.36 -34.32 -27.49
C LYS A 232 4.60 -33.61 -28.05
N GLU A 233 5.11 -32.58 -27.37
CA GLU A 233 6.30 -31.80 -27.76
C GLU A 233 7.65 -32.48 -27.42
N VAL A 234 7.70 -33.81 -27.31
CA VAL A 234 8.96 -34.56 -27.16
C VAL A 234 9.17 -35.47 -28.36
N VAL A 235 9.52 -34.84 -29.48
CA VAL A 235 10.27 -35.46 -30.57
C VAL A 235 11.48 -34.56 -30.80
N PRO A 236 12.70 -34.97 -30.41
CA PRO A 236 13.90 -34.30 -30.86
C PRO A 236 13.92 -34.26 -32.38
N PHE A 237 14.35 -33.15 -32.97
CA PHE A 237 14.64 -33.09 -34.40
C PHE A 237 15.99 -33.79 -34.64
N ASP A 238 16.01 -35.11 -34.49
CA ASP A 238 17.14 -35.92 -34.95
C ASP A 238 17.23 -35.76 -36.47
N GLU A 239 18.44 -35.50 -36.95
CA GLU A 239 18.73 -35.30 -38.36
C GLU A 239 18.26 -36.52 -39.16
N ALA A 240 17.50 -36.28 -40.22
CA ALA A 240 17.05 -37.34 -41.10
C ALA A 240 18.28 -38.01 -41.74
N PRO A 241 18.37 -39.36 -41.73
CA PRO A 241 19.47 -40.03 -42.40
C PRO A 241 19.37 -39.79 -43.92
N GLU A 242 20.46 -39.33 -44.53
CA GLU A 242 20.58 -39.27 -46.00
C GLU A 242 20.43 -40.68 -46.59
N ALA A 243 19.22 -40.96 -47.08
CA ALA A 243 18.92 -42.15 -47.87
C ALA A 243 18.82 -41.76 -49.35
N THR A 244 19.99 -41.78 -49.98
CA THR A 244 20.26 -41.88 -51.41
C THR A 244 19.12 -42.52 -52.22
N LEU A 245 18.66 -41.90 -53.32
CA LEU A 245 18.30 -42.60 -54.57
C LEU A 245 17.96 -41.64 -55.73
N ALA A 246 18.21 -42.13 -56.96
CA ALA A 246 17.68 -41.66 -58.25
C ALA A 246 18.21 -40.34 -58.86
N ALA A 247 19.51 -40.31 -59.18
CA ALA A 247 20.04 -39.46 -60.25
C ALA A 247 20.25 -40.27 -61.55
N THR A 248 19.16 -40.72 -62.18
CA THR A 248 19.19 -41.36 -63.51
C THR A 248 17.94 -40.99 -64.32
N SER A 249 18.02 -39.92 -65.12
CA SER A 249 17.41 -39.78 -66.46
C SER A 249 17.46 -38.33 -66.96
N ARG A 250 18.38 -38.06 -67.90
CA ARG A 250 18.36 -37.00 -68.95
C ARG A 250 19.70 -37.12 -69.71
N ALA A 251 19.77 -37.12 -71.03
CA ALA A 251 18.73 -37.11 -72.07
C ALA A 251 19.27 -37.71 -73.38
N VAL A 252 18.38 -38.08 -74.30
CA VAL A 252 18.70 -38.34 -75.72
C VAL A 252 17.77 -37.49 -76.59
N SER A 253 18.33 -36.44 -77.19
CA SER A 253 17.87 -35.62 -78.33
C SER A 253 18.69 -34.31 -78.29
N VAL A 254 19.30 -33.82 -79.36
CA VAL A 254 19.32 -34.19 -80.80
C VAL A 254 20.78 -34.33 -81.26
#